data_AF-H2BCI0-F1
#
_entry.id   AF-H2BCI0-F1
#
_cell.length_a   1.000
_cell.length_b   1.000
_cell.length_c   1.000
_cell.angle_alpha   90.00
_cell.angle_beta   90.00
_cell.angle_gamma   90.00
#
_symmetry.space_group_name_H-M   'P 1'
#
loop_
_entity.id
_entity.type
_entity.pdbx_description
1 polymer ?
#
loop_
_entity_poly.entity_id
_entity_poly.type
_entity_poly.pdbx_seq_one_letter_code
_entity_poly.pdbx_strand_id
1 'polypeptide(L)'
;MSSSSIGYLPTSSSANSSSSSSAGNPTSSATPGSSAVESSSNKEPELDASGFPTLESYGPPPAEYTKDISATAKRGWNTRYWDACKPHCSWLRESANDITRADTSSNEAYIADYGTARNCNIHDVEVPTFTLGDVSKSWFGYNGTRSACGDEKEKGVFTCTDMAPIAVNDTLSYAYVAGTADSKCGKCYHLQYDGHFANEMENNPPRETHLALKGKHMIVMASNIGMDVAGGNPNLPAGQFDLMVPGGGVGAFDALTVQVNKGRDFKWGAGFGGFLTECQNKLGYDATLVAYQTCIKDMCDAAFGDAGLPNLLRGCHWFADWYKAADNPTYYIEEVECPQYLIDHYMSRFNTTTETNIKKVTDWSTYKDGDVLDTLHCWKAGEAPAENGWQNPSAGCDVQ
;
A
#
# COMPACT_ATOMS: atom_id res chain seq x y z
N MET A 1 -39.74 56.71 -7.65
CA MET A 1 -38.78 57.76 -8.08
C MET A 1 -37.49 57.02 -8.39
N SER A 2 -37.36 56.50 -9.62
CA SER A 2 -36.68 57.12 -10.79
C SER A 2 -35.18 57.26 -10.56
N SER A 3 -34.25 56.87 -11.43
CA SER A 3 -34.23 56.31 -12.80
C SER A 3 -32.76 55.88 -13.04
N SER A 4 -32.44 54.76 -13.71
CA SER A 4 -32.08 54.64 -15.16
C SER A 4 -30.79 55.39 -15.56
N SER A 5 -29.86 54.96 -16.44
CA SER A 5 -29.73 53.79 -17.34
C SER A 5 -28.41 53.91 -18.17
N ILE A 6 -27.79 52.76 -18.48
CA ILE A 6 -27.35 52.23 -19.81
C ILE A 6 -26.23 52.88 -20.66
N GLY A 7 -25.31 52.00 -21.11
CA GLY A 7 -24.89 51.80 -22.52
C GLY A 7 -23.43 52.13 -22.87
N TYR A 8 -22.71 51.52 -23.82
CA TYR A 8 -22.81 50.33 -24.68
C TYR A 8 -21.42 50.17 -25.37
N LEU A 9 -21.06 48.94 -25.78
CA LEU A 9 -19.92 48.42 -26.60
C LEU A 9 -19.85 48.98 -28.07
N PRO A 10 -19.05 48.47 -29.07
CA PRO A 10 -17.78 47.68 -29.18
C PRO A 10 -16.83 48.09 -30.37
N THR A 11 -15.84 47.23 -30.69
CA THR A 11 -15.09 46.98 -31.98
C THR A 11 -13.95 47.94 -32.36
N SER A 12 -12.84 47.57 -33.02
CA SER A 12 -12.57 46.57 -34.08
C SER A 12 -11.07 46.25 -34.25
N SER A 13 -10.78 45.11 -34.89
CA SER A 13 -9.50 44.60 -35.41
C SER A 13 -8.98 45.32 -36.67
N SER A 14 -7.68 45.15 -37.02
CA SER A 14 -7.15 44.56 -38.29
C SER A 14 -5.75 45.04 -38.73
N ALA A 15 -4.92 44.08 -39.18
CA ALA A 15 -3.83 44.14 -40.19
C ALA A 15 -2.54 44.97 -39.86
N ASN A 16 -1.33 44.71 -40.37
CA ASN A 16 -0.94 44.08 -41.63
C ASN A 16 0.55 43.63 -41.63
N SER A 17 0.84 42.58 -42.41
CA SER A 17 2.01 42.33 -43.27
C SER A 17 3.46 42.61 -42.80
N SER A 18 4.34 41.63 -42.95
CA SER A 18 5.29 41.59 -44.09
C SER A 18 6.23 40.36 -44.07
N SER A 19 6.65 39.97 -45.27
CA SER A 19 7.20 38.69 -45.69
C SER A 19 8.66 38.79 -46.18
N SER A 20 9.38 37.66 -46.13
CA SER A 20 10.58 37.26 -46.92
C SER A 20 11.87 38.08 -46.68
N SER A 21 13.10 37.54 -46.67
CA SER A 21 13.69 36.51 -47.54
C SER A 21 15.06 36.00 -47.02
N SER A 22 15.26 34.68 -47.11
CA SER A 22 16.46 33.90 -47.51
C SER A 22 17.91 34.25 -47.11
N ALA A 23 18.58 33.20 -46.61
CA ALA A 23 19.90 32.64 -46.98
C ALA A 23 21.13 32.89 -46.08
N GLY A 24 21.73 31.77 -45.63
CA GLY A 24 23.14 31.69 -45.21
C GLY A 24 23.41 30.82 -43.98
N ASN A 25 23.67 29.52 -44.17
CA ASN A 25 24.47 28.71 -43.22
C ASN A 25 25.96 28.91 -43.56
N PRO A 26 26.95 28.80 -42.64
CA PRO A 26 27.12 27.60 -41.79
C PRO A 26 27.79 27.81 -40.40
N THR A 27 27.98 26.68 -39.70
CA THR A 27 28.95 26.39 -38.61
C THR A 27 28.73 26.98 -37.20
N SER A 28 28.29 26.12 -36.26
CA SER A 28 29.11 25.59 -35.14
C SER A 28 28.30 25.31 -33.86
N SER A 29 28.28 24.02 -33.49
CA SER A 29 28.41 23.46 -32.14
C SER A 29 27.71 24.14 -30.95
N ALA A 30 26.69 23.48 -30.40
CA ALA A 30 26.72 22.90 -29.04
C ALA A 30 25.34 22.32 -28.69
N THR A 31 25.27 21.00 -28.56
CA THR A 31 24.10 20.28 -28.03
C THR A 31 24.25 20.21 -26.51
N PRO A 32 23.30 20.71 -25.69
CA PRO A 32 23.23 20.33 -24.29
C PRO A 32 22.57 18.95 -24.21
N GLY A 33 23.34 17.96 -23.76
CA GLY A 33 22.83 16.63 -23.48
C GLY A 33 21.77 16.67 -22.38
N SER A 34 20.53 16.39 -22.76
CA SER A 34 19.50 15.96 -21.81
C SER A 34 19.75 14.50 -21.52
N SER A 35 20.31 14.20 -20.35
CA SER A 35 20.28 12.86 -19.78
C SER A 35 18.84 12.58 -19.35
N ALA A 36 18.02 12.18 -20.33
CA ALA A 36 16.76 11.53 -20.04
C ALA A 36 17.10 10.21 -19.34
N VAL A 37 16.75 10.12 -18.05
CA VAL A 37 16.66 8.85 -17.34
C VAL A 37 15.64 8.04 -18.11
N GLU A 38 16.08 6.97 -18.77
CA GLU A 38 15.20 6.04 -19.48
C GLU A 38 14.18 5.50 -18.48
N SER A 39 12.92 5.87 -18.66
CA SER A 39 11.79 5.28 -17.96
C SER A 39 11.81 3.78 -18.23
N SER A 40 11.83 2.98 -17.17
CA SER A 40 11.78 1.52 -17.26
C SER A 40 10.63 1.10 -18.16
N SER A 41 10.97 0.36 -19.20
CA SER A 41 10.02 -0.31 -20.08
C SER A 41 8.99 -1.11 -19.27
N ASN A 42 7.71 -1.02 -19.65
CA ASN A 42 6.57 -1.82 -19.19
C ASN A 42 6.74 -3.33 -19.48
N LYS A 43 7.82 -3.95 -19.01
CA LYS A 43 8.01 -5.41 -19.05
C LYS A 43 7.52 -5.94 -17.70
N GLU A 44 6.63 -6.91 -17.72
CA GLU A 44 6.27 -7.64 -16.50
C GLU A 44 7.55 -8.17 -15.82
N PRO A 45 7.65 -8.07 -14.48
CA PRO A 45 8.83 -8.52 -13.76
C PRO A 45 9.02 -10.03 -13.97
N GLU A 46 10.27 -10.45 -14.08
CA GLU A 46 10.59 -11.87 -14.21
C GLU A 46 10.33 -12.57 -12.86
N LEU A 47 9.61 -13.69 -12.88
CA LEU A 47 9.29 -14.45 -11.67
C LEU A 47 10.35 -15.51 -11.39
N ASP A 48 10.65 -15.73 -10.10
CA ASP A 48 11.51 -16.81 -9.64
C ASP A 48 10.77 -18.16 -9.62
N ALA A 49 11.48 -19.23 -9.22
CA ALA A 49 10.92 -20.59 -9.16
C ALA A 49 9.77 -20.75 -8.14
N SER A 50 9.63 -19.80 -7.22
CA SER A 50 8.54 -19.75 -6.23
C SER A 50 7.39 -18.84 -6.69
N GLY A 51 7.49 -18.25 -7.88
CA GLY A 51 6.50 -17.35 -8.45
C GLY A 51 6.62 -15.90 -7.98
N PHE A 52 7.72 -15.51 -7.34
CA PHE A 52 7.92 -14.14 -6.86
C PHE A 52 8.64 -13.27 -7.88
N PRO A 53 8.29 -11.99 -8.03
CA PRO A 53 9.07 -11.04 -8.81
C PRO A 53 10.53 -10.99 -8.35
N THR A 54 11.45 -11.21 -9.27
CA THR A 54 12.89 -11.07 -9.05
C THR A 54 13.25 -9.60 -8.89
N LEU A 55 14.08 -9.27 -7.91
CA LEU A 55 14.49 -7.89 -7.66
C LEU A 55 15.34 -7.32 -8.79
N GLU A 56 16.07 -8.18 -9.48
CA GLU A 56 16.87 -7.84 -10.65
C GLU A 56 16.00 -7.29 -11.79
N SER A 57 14.76 -7.78 -11.93
CA SER A 57 13.83 -7.31 -12.96
C SER A 57 13.34 -5.88 -12.73
N TYR A 58 13.44 -5.37 -11.50
CA TYR A 58 13.15 -3.98 -11.14
C TYR A 58 14.35 -3.04 -11.33
N GLY A 59 15.53 -3.57 -11.66
CA GLY A 59 16.77 -2.80 -11.73
C GLY A 59 17.36 -2.45 -10.35
N PRO A 60 18.53 -1.81 -10.33
CA PRO A 60 19.19 -1.45 -9.07
C PRO A 60 18.37 -0.39 -8.31
N PRO A 61 18.28 -0.49 -6.97
CA PRO A 61 17.59 0.52 -6.17
C PRO A 61 18.28 1.89 -6.28
N PRO A 62 17.52 3.00 -6.31
CA PRO A 62 18.07 4.35 -6.20
C PRO A 62 19.04 4.51 -5.02
N ALA A 63 20.14 5.23 -5.25
CA ALA A 63 21.14 5.49 -4.21
C ALA A 63 20.56 6.24 -2.98
N GLU A 64 19.51 7.06 -3.20
CA GLU A 64 18.82 7.79 -2.13
C GLU A 64 18.24 6.85 -1.06
N TYR A 65 17.86 5.62 -1.42
CA TYR A 65 17.31 4.64 -0.48
C TYR A 65 18.33 4.08 0.53
N THR A 66 19.61 4.43 0.38
CA THR A 66 20.70 4.00 1.27
C THR A 66 21.52 5.18 1.81
N LYS A 67 21.00 6.39 1.66
CA LYS A 67 21.65 7.61 2.15
C LYS A 67 21.58 7.67 3.68
N ASP A 68 22.62 8.16 4.33
CA ASP A 68 22.56 8.46 5.76
C ASP A 68 21.72 9.72 6.00
N ILE A 69 20.63 9.57 6.76
CA ILE A 69 19.65 10.61 7.07
C ILE A 69 19.66 11.00 8.55
N SER A 70 20.50 10.35 9.36
CA SER A 70 20.54 10.46 10.82
C SER A 70 20.79 11.87 11.35
N ALA A 71 21.46 12.73 10.57
CA ALA A 71 21.79 14.09 10.96
C ALA A 71 20.62 15.10 10.83
N THR A 72 19.64 14.81 9.97
CA THR A 72 18.62 15.80 9.55
C THR A 72 17.19 15.32 9.71
N ALA A 73 16.97 14.01 9.71
CA ALA A 73 15.63 13.43 9.77
C ALA A 73 15.08 13.37 11.20
N LYS A 74 13.75 13.41 11.30
CA LYS A 74 13.04 13.18 12.57
C LYS A 74 13.18 11.72 12.97
N ARG A 75 13.09 11.44 14.28
CA ARG A 75 13.03 10.07 14.80
C ARG A 75 11.59 9.59 14.97
N GLY A 76 11.37 8.33 14.63
CA GLY A 76 10.15 7.58 14.89
C GLY A 76 10.50 6.20 15.43
N TRP A 77 9.49 5.35 15.53
CA TRP A 77 9.64 3.96 15.94
C TRP A 77 8.58 3.12 15.27
N ASN A 78 8.77 1.80 15.24
CA ASN A 78 7.73 0.93 14.73
C ASN A 78 7.31 -0.14 15.71
N THR A 79 6.08 -0.63 15.50
CA THR A 79 5.64 -1.94 15.97
C THR A 79 5.65 -2.92 14.78
N ARG A 80 4.97 -4.04 14.95
CA ARG A 80 4.78 -5.07 13.94
C ARG A 80 3.40 -5.69 14.09
N TYR A 81 2.75 -6.03 12.98
CA TYR A 81 1.47 -6.72 12.95
C TYR A 81 1.27 -7.50 11.65
N TRP A 82 0.37 -8.48 11.68
CA TRP A 82 -0.27 -9.02 10.49
C TRP A 82 -1.59 -9.65 10.90
N ASP A 83 -2.69 -8.92 10.69
CA ASP A 83 -4.06 -9.35 11.01
C ASP A 83 -4.80 -9.99 9.82
N ALA A 84 -4.20 -9.89 8.63
CA ALA A 84 -4.75 -10.24 7.33
C ALA A 84 -6.04 -9.47 6.94
N CYS A 85 -6.41 -8.41 7.65
CA CYS A 85 -7.57 -7.61 7.30
C CYS A 85 -7.39 -6.93 5.94
N LYS A 86 -8.50 -6.60 5.26
CA LYS A 86 -8.45 -5.65 4.13
C LYS A 86 -7.80 -4.32 4.62
N PRO A 87 -6.72 -3.83 3.98
CA PRO A 87 -6.09 -2.58 4.36
C PRO A 87 -7.03 -1.37 4.26
N HIS A 88 -6.87 -0.38 5.13
CA HIS A 88 -7.64 0.88 5.07
C HIS A 88 -7.51 1.59 3.71
N CYS A 89 -6.33 1.52 3.10
CA CYS A 89 -6.07 2.14 1.79
C CYS A 89 -6.71 1.37 0.61
N SER A 90 -7.29 0.19 0.85
CA SER A 90 -8.07 -0.55 -0.14
C SER A 90 -9.53 -0.07 -0.22
N TRP A 91 -9.94 0.89 0.60
CA TRP A 91 -11.29 1.46 0.55
C TRP A 91 -11.34 2.69 -0.34
N LEU A 92 -12.47 2.88 -1.02
CA LEU A 92 -12.73 4.10 -1.78
C LEU A 92 -12.95 5.26 -0.82
N ARG A 93 -12.47 6.45 -1.17
CA ARG A 93 -12.76 7.69 -0.43
C ARG A 93 -14.24 8.06 -0.60
N GLU A 94 -15.00 7.98 0.49
CA GLU A 94 -16.44 8.30 0.49
C GLU A 94 -16.75 9.76 0.85
N SER A 95 -15.77 10.50 1.36
CA SER A 95 -15.96 11.84 1.93
C SER A 95 -14.73 12.72 1.74
N ALA A 96 -14.95 14.02 1.51
CA ALA A 96 -13.87 14.99 1.39
C ALA A 96 -13.06 15.15 2.70
N ASN A 97 -13.65 14.82 3.85
CA ASN A 97 -12.97 14.89 5.15
C ASN A 97 -11.99 13.72 5.37
N ASP A 98 -12.12 12.63 4.61
CA ASP A 98 -11.09 11.60 4.56
C ASP A 98 -9.95 12.11 3.68
N ILE A 99 -8.85 12.50 4.32
CA ILE A 99 -7.63 12.98 3.67
C ILE A 99 -6.58 11.87 3.52
N THR A 100 -6.86 10.68 4.06
CA THR A 100 -5.91 9.57 4.14
C THR A 100 -5.96 8.69 2.89
N ARG A 101 -7.15 8.37 2.38
CA ARG A 101 -7.34 7.50 1.21
C ARG A 101 -7.08 8.23 -0.11
N ALA A 102 -6.93 7.47 -1.19
CA ALA A 102 -6.70 8.01 -2.53
C ALA A 102 -7.76 9.05 -2.93
N ASP A 103 -7.32 10.14 -3.53
CA ASP A 103 -8.21 11.22 -3.97
C ASP A 103 -9.09 10.75 -5.14
N THR A 104 -10.40 10.77 -4.94
CA THR A 104 -11.41 10.38 -5.93
C THR A 104 -11.99 11.57 -6.71
N SER A 105 -11.36 12.75 -6.63
CA SER A 105 -11.81 13.96 -7.33
C SER A 105 -11.71 13.88 -8.86
N SER A 106 -10.73 13.11 -9.37
CA SER A 106 -10.60 12.74 -10.78
C SER A 106 -9.81 11.43 -10.92
N ASN A 107 -9.79 10.83 -12.11
CA ASN A 107 -8.98 9.64 -12.37
C ASN A 107 -7.48 9.95 -12.28
N GLU A 108 -7.06 11.16 -12.67
CA GLU A 108 -5.68 11.62 -12.56
C GLU A 108 -5.26 11.78 -11.10
N ALA A 109 -6.11 12.37 -10.25
CA ALA A 109 -5.84 12.48 -8.82
C ALA A 109 -5.79 11.10 -8.15
N TYR A 110 -6.69 10.20 -8.54
CA TYR A 110 -6.74 8.84 -8.02
C TYR A 110 -5.46 8.07 -8.33
N ILE A 111 -4.99 8.12 -9.58
CA ILE A 111 -3.74 7.46 -9.99
C ILE A 111 -2.49 8.16 -9.43
N ALA A 112 -2.54 9.47 -9.19
CA ALA A 112 -1.45 10.18 -8.53
C ALA A 112 -1.21 9.69 -7.08
N ASP A 113 -2.24 9.15 -6.43
CA ASP A 113 -2.17 8.48 -5.12
C ASP A 113 -1.98 6.95 -5.23
N TYR A 114 -1.66 6.43 -6.43
CA TYR A 114 -1.58 4.99 -6.74
C TYR A 114 -2.90 4.22 -6.54
N GLY A 115 -4.04 4.93 -6.51
CA GLY A 115 -5.35 4.33 -6.34
C GLY A 115 -5.53 3.59 -5.01
N THR A 116 -6.41 2.59 -5.00
CA THR A 116 -6.64 1.74 -3.82
C THR A 116 -5.60 0.63 -3.73
N ALA A 117 -5.12 0.37 -2.51
CA ALA A 117 -4.31 -0.79 -2.20
C ALA A 117 -5.02 -2.10 -2.61
N ARG A 118 -4.30 -3.03 -3.23
CA ARG A 118 -4.78 -4.36 -3.60
C ARG A 118 -5.33 -5.12 -2.38
N ASN A 119 -6.34 -5.94 -2.62
CA ASN A 119 -6.83 -6.91 -1.66
C ASN A 119 -7.06 -8.26 -2.34
N CYS A 120 -6.92 -9.34 -1.60
CA CYS A 120 -6.98 -10.69 -2.15
C CYS A 120 -8.06 -11.52 -1.44
N ASN A 121 -8.60 -12.53 -2.10
CA ASN A 121 -9.51 -13.48 -1.45
C ASN A 121 -8.72 -14.47 -0.56
N ILE A 122 -9.41 -15.46 0.01
CA ILE A 122 -8.80 -16.49 0.87
C ILE A 122 -7.70 -17.32 0.17
N HIS A 123 -7.68 -17.35 -1.15
CA HIS A 123 -6.69 -18.07 -1.96
C HIS A 123 -5.53 -17.19 -2.42
N ASP A 124 -5.40 -15.99 -1.85
CA ASP A 124 -4.40 -14.99 -2.25
C ASP A 124 -4.51 -14.55 -3.73
N VAL A 125 -5.71 -14.63 -4.28
CA VAL A 125 -6.02 -14.11 -5.62
C VAL A 125 -6.57 -12.70 -5.47
N GLU A 126 -5.98 -11.74 -6.16
CA GLU A 126 -6.48 -10.37 -6.17
C GLU A 126 -7.91 -10.32 -6.69
N VAL A 127 -8.74 -9.52 -6.02
CA VAL A 127 -10.10 -9.21 -6.45
C VAL A 127 -10.31 -7.68 -6.42
N PRO A 128 -11.35 -7.14 -7.08
CA PRO A 128 -11.65 -5.72 -7.02
C PRO A 128 -11.74 -5.19 -5.59
N THR A 129 -11.24 -3.97 -5.38
CA THR A 129 -11.26 -3.27 -4.08
C THR A 129 -12.63 -2.63 -3.83
N PHE A 130 -13.37 -2.34 -4.92
CA PHE A 130 -14.78 -1.98 -4.93
C PHE A 130 -15.46 -2.50 -6.20
N THR A 131 -16.76 -2.74 -6.09
CA THR A 131 -17.65 -3.18 -7.17
C THR A 131 -18.87 -2.27 -7.25
N LEU A 132 -19.75 -2.49 -8.22
CA LEU A 132 -21.09 -1.92 -8.19
C LEU A 132 -21.81 -2.31 -6.89
N GLY A 133 -22.57 -1.37 -6.33
CA GLY A 133 -23.41 -1.60 -5.15
C GLY A 133 -24.72 -2.31 -5.49
N ASP A 134 -25.74 -2.09 -4.67
CA ASP A 134 -27.11 -2.57 -4.93
C ASP A 134 -27.80 -1.68 -5.98
N VAL A 135 -27.30 -1.75 -7.22
CA VAL A 135 -27.73 -0.90 -8.33
C VAL A 135 -29.14 -1.25 -8.83
N SER A 136 -29.85 -0.23 -9.31
CA SER A 136 -31.21 -0.34 -9.85
C SER A 136 -31.41 0.65 -10.99
N LYS A 137 -32.58 0.63 -11.64
CA LYS A 137 -32.94 1.61 -12.68
C LYS A 137 -32.93 3.07 -12.23
N SER A 138 -32.93 3.33 -10.92
CA SER A 138 -33.04 4.68 -10.35
C SER A 138 -31.84 5.07 -9.51
N TRP A 139 -30.89 4.17 -9.30
CA TRP A 139 -29.72 4.41 -8.47
C TRP A 139 -28.56 3.53 -8.90
N PHE A 140 -27.37 4.12 -9.01
CA PHE A 140 -26.12 3.39 -9.10
C PHE A 140 -25.13 3.99 -8.11
N GLY A 141 -24.16 3.17 -7.70
CA GLY A 141 -23.09 3.55 -6.79
C GLY A 141 -22.13 2.40 -6.62
N TYR A 142 -21.07 2.62 -5.85
CA TYR A 142 -20.04 1.63 -5.59
C TYR A 142 -20.07 1.20 -4.14
N ASN A 143 -19.73 -0.07 -3.90
CA ASN A 143 -19.48 -0.59 -2.58
C ASN A 143 -18.05 -1.13 -2.53
N GLY A 144 -17.31 -0.76 -1.50
CA GLY A 144 -16.04 -1.40 -1.20
C GLY A 144 -16.24 -2.91 -0.96
N THR A 145 -15.36 -3.71 -1.53
CA THR A 145 -15.35 -5.15 -1.30
C THR A 145 -15.07 -5.42 0.18
N ARG A 146 -15.93 -6.21 0.85
CA ARG A 146 -15.92 -6.26 2.31
C ARG A 146 -14.82 -7.16 2.89
N SER A 147 -14.30 -6.78 4.06
CA SER A 147 -13.11 -7.35 4.70
C SER A 147 -13.38 -8.66 5.43
N ALA A 148 -12.48 -9.64 5.34
CA ALA A 148 -12.58 -10.87 6.13
C ALA A 148 -12.57 -10.64 7.66
N CYS A 149 -12.07 -9.49 8.13
CA CYS A 149 -12.14 -9.09 9.54
C CYS A 149 -13.56 -8.69 10.00
N GLY A 150 -14.47 -8.44 9.06
CA GLY A 150 -15.89 -8.26 9.32
C GLY A 150 -16.64 -9.58 9.52
N ASP A 151 -17.91 -9.58 9.10
CA ASP A 151 -18.80 -10.75 9.19
C ASP A 151 -18.56 -11.74 8.03
N GLU A 152 -17.78 -11.35 7.03
CA GLU A 152 -17.61 -12.09 5.78
C GLU A 152 -16.72 -13.32 5.94
N LYS A 153 -15.76 -13.27 6.86
CA LYS A 153 -14.79 -14.35 7.09
C LYS A 153 -14.18 -14.82 5.78
N GLU A 154 -14.25 -16.12 5.46
CA GLU A 154 -13.68 -16.70 4.24
C GLU A 154 -14.23 -16.11 2.94
N LYS A 155 -15.43 -15.51 2.96
CA LYS A 155 -16.09 -14.90 1.80
C LYS A 155 -15.60 -13.48 1.51
N GLY A 156 -14.94 -12.87 2.48
CA GLY A 156 -14.42 -11.51 2.40
C GLY A 156 -13.06 -11.47 1.72
N VAL A 157 -12.43 -10.30 1.80
CA VAL A 157 -11.07 -10.08 1.30
C VAL A 157 -10.09 -9.77 2.41
N PHE A 158 -8.86 -10.16 2.15
CA PHE A 158 -7.69 -10.11 3.01
C PHE A 158 -6.67 -9.14 2.42
N THR A 159 -5.69 -8.76 3.22
CA THR A 159 -4.42 -8.23 2.70
C THR A 159 -3.80 -9.27 1.75
N CYS A 160 -3.36 -8.85 0.57
CA CYS A 160 -2.59 -9.72 -0.34
C CYS A 160 -1.26 -10.11 0.30
N THR A 161 -0.91 -11.40 0.26
CA THR A 161 0.26 -11.88 1.01
C THR A 161 1.56 -11.41 0.41
N ASP A 162 1.58 -11.04 -0.88
CA ASP A 162 2.71 -10.42 -1.58
C ASP A 162 3.05 -9.00 -1.08
N MET A 163 2.21 -8.42 -0.21
CA MET A 163 2.53 -7.23 0.60
C MET A 163 3.37 -7.56 1.86
N ALA A 164 3.81 -8.81 2.03
CA ALA A 164 4.79 -9.18 3.04
C ALA A 164 6.17 -8.55 2.75
N PRO A 165 6.96 -8.25 3.80
CA PRO A 165 8.23 -7.54 3.65
C PRO A 165 9.29 -8.41 2.97
N ILE A 166 10.21 -7.75 2.27
CA ILE A 166 11.29 -8.41 1.53
C ILE A 166 12.64 -7.77 1.81
N ALA A 167 13.69 -8.58 1.78
CA ALA A 167 15.07 -8.10 1.76
C ALA A 167 15.45 -7.79 0.31
N VAL A 168 15.87 -6.55 0.02
CA VAL A 168 16.41 -6.19 -1.28
C VAL A 168 17.87 -6.65 -1.39
N ASN A 169 18.61 -6.43 -0.30
CA ASN A 169 19.96 -6.94 -0.07
C ASN A 169 20.22 -6.92 1.45
N ASP A 170 21.48 -7.11 1.86
CA ASP A 170 21.83 -7.15 3.29
C ASP A 170 21.61 -5.84 4.05
N THR A 171 21.49 -4.69 3.36
CA THR A 171 21.34 -3.36 3.99
C THR A 171 20.05 -2.64 3.65
N LEU A 172 19.32 -3.08 2.63
CA LEU A 172 18.06 -2.48 2.16
C LEU A 172 16.91 -3.48 2.17
N SER A 173 15.72 -3.05 2.60
CA SER A 173 14.47 -3.82 2.58
C SER A 173 13.29 -2.97 2.13
N TYR A 174 12.25 -3.61 1.58
CA TYR A 174 10.97 -2.99 1.27
C TYR A 174 9.86 -3.62 2.10
N ALA A 175 8.89 -2.82 2.53
CA ALA A 175 7.76 -3.26 3.32
C ALA A 175 6.55 -2.33 3.21
N TYR A 176 5.46 -2.72 3.84
CA TYR A 176 4.27 -1.89 4.01
C TYR A 176 4.01 -1.61 5.49
N VAL A 177 3.36 -0.48 5.77
CA VAL A 177 3.07 -0.05 7.15
C VAL A 177 1.63 0.43 7.31
N ALA A 178 1.11 0.30 8.52
CA ALA A 178 0.03 1.15 9.00
C ALA A 178 0.61 2.46 9.55
N GLY A 179 0.14 3.58 9.01
CA GLY A 179 0.48 4.91 9.49
C GLY A 179 -0.44 5.41 10.60
N THR A 180 -0.11 6.59 11.15
CA THR A 180 -1.00 7.36 12.03
C THR A 180 -2.23 7.88 11.26
N ALA A 181 -3.23 8.42 11.96
CA ALA A 181 -4.40 9.05 11.35
C ALA A 181 -4.08 10.21 10.38
N ASP A 182 -2.88 10.79 10.47
CA ASP A 182 -2.41 11.87 9.58
C ASP A 182 -1.60 11.35 8.37
N SER A 183 -1.38 10.03 8.30
CA SER A 183 -0.63 9.41 7.19
C SER A 183 -1.50 9.34 5.93
N LYS A 184 -0.84 9.52 4.78
CA LYS A 184 -1.48 9.46 3.47
C LYS A 184 -1.19 8.10 2.81
N CYS A 185 -2.24 7.41 2.39
CA CYS A 185 -2.15 6.17 1.63
C CYS A 185 -1.31 6.33 0.36
N GLY A 186 -0.51 5.32 0.04
CA GLY A 186 0.34 5.31 -1.16
C GLY A 186 1.63 6.13 -1.03
N LYS A 187 1.87 6.82 0.09
CA LYS A 187 3.14 7.53 0.34
C LYS A 187 4.23 6.58 0.83
N CYS A 188 5.46 6.83 0.37
CA CYS A 188 6.63 6.07 0.79
C CYS A 188 7.57 6.87 1.67
N TYR A 189 8.23 6.15 2.57
CA TYR A 189 9.14 6.70 3.54
C TYR A 189 10.41 5.87 3.61
N HIS A 190 11.53 6.55 3.71
CA HIS A 190 12.83 5.95 3.96
C HIS A 190 13.08 5.93 5.47
N LEU A 191 13.25 4.74 6.02
CA LEU A 191 13.60 4.48 7.41
C LEU A 191 15.07 4.07 7.51
N GLN A 192 15.84 4.75 8.36
CA GLN A 192 17.20 4.34 8.71
C GLN A 192 17.25 3.98 10.20
N TYR A 193 17.50 2.71 10.50
CA TYR A 193 17.49 2.22 11.88
C TYR A 193 18.72 2.71 12.66
N ASP A 194 18.50 3.16 13.91
CA ASP A 194 19.54 3.79 14.73
C ASP A 194 20.18 2.85 15.76
N GLY A 195 19.63 1.65 15.92
CA GLY A 195 20.08 0.64 16.88
C GLY A 195 19.46 0.77 18.27
N HIS A 196 18.44 1.63 18.43
CA HIS A 196 17.70 1.86 19.66
C HIS A 196 16.25 1.37 19.52
N PHE A 197 15.41 1.59 20.54
CA PHE A 197 14.00 1.17 20.56
C PHE A 197 13.13 2.11 21.40
N ALA A 198 11.80 2.02 21.22
CA ALA A 198 10.87 3.02 21.73
C ALA A 198 10.83 3.15 23.27
N ASN A 199 11.08 2.06 23.99
CA ASN A 199 11.00 1.97 25.45
C ASN A 199 12.38 1.87 26.12
N GLU A 200 13.40 2.42 25.48
CA GLU A 200 14.77 2.45 26.01
C GLU A 200 14.84 3.28 27.30
N MET A 201 15.54 2.75 28.29
CA MET A 201 15.85 3.42 29.55
C MET A 201 17.13 2.83 30.16
N GLU A 202 17.72 3.48 31.17
CA GLU A 202 19.03 3.10 31.74
C GLU A 202 19.12 1.63 32.16
N ASN A 203 18.04 1.06 32.70
CA ASN A 203 17.96 -0.34 33.14
C ASN A 203 17.36 -1.29 32.07
N ASN A 204 17.09 -0.80 30.85
CA ASN A 204 16.63 -1.57 29.70
C ASN A 204 17.35 -1.07 28.43
N PRO A 205 18.67 -1.33 28.31
CA PRO A 205 19.45 -0.85 27.18
C PRO A 205 19.16 -1.64 25.89
N PRO A 206 19.55 -1.12 24.71
CA PRO A 206 19.39 -1.82 23.45
C PRO A 206 20.05 -3.21 23.45
N ARG A 207 19.25 -4.22 23.07
CA ARG A 207 19.68 -5.62 22.91
C ARG A 207 20.44 -5.84 21.60
N GLU A 208 21.13 -6.99 21.50
CA GLU A 208 21.85 -7.42 20.28
C GLU A 208 20.98 -7.33 19.01
N THR A 209 19.69 -7.65 19.11
CA THR A 209 18.72 -7.55 18.01
C THR A 209 18.60 -6.14 17.43
N HIS A 210 18.53 -5.11 18.29
CA HIS A 210 18.47 -3.70 17.87
C HIS A 210 19.80 -3.25 17.29
N LEU A 211 20.90 -3.56 17.98
CA LEU A 211 22.25 -3.17 17.55
C LEU A 211 22.59 -3.76 16.17
N ALA A 212 22.16 -4.99 15.88
CA ALA A 212 22.34 -5.65 14.59
C ALA A 212 21.51 -5.03 13.45
N LEU A 213 20.48 -4.24 13.78
CA LEU A 213 19.65 -3.53 12.82
C LEU A 213 20.19 -2.13 12.47
N LYS A 214 21.10 -1.58 13.30
CA LYS A 214 21.67 -0.24 13.14
C LYS A 214 22.27 -0.03 11.75
N GLY A 215 21.91 1.09 11.12
CA GLY A 215 22.41 1.50 9.81
C GLY A 215 21.76 0.77 8.63
N LYS A 216 20.83 -0.17 8.86
CA LYS A 216 20.01 -0.71 7.78
C LYS A 216 18.94 0.29 7.36
N HIS A 217 18.59 0.21 6.09
CA HIS A 217 17.64 1.07 5.42
C HIS A 217 16.40 0.26 5.03
N MET A 218 15.23 0.88 5.13
CA MET A 218 13.98 0.29 4.69
C MET A 218 13.13 1.33 4.01
N ILE A 219 12.61 1.03 2.81
CA ILE A 219 11.56 1.84 2.21
C ILE A 219 10.22 1.21 2.53
N VAL A 220 9.34 1.99 3.16
CA VAL A 220 8.00 1.54 3.53
C VAL A 220 6.95 2.33 2.77
N MET A 221 5.86 1.68 2.36
CA MET A 221 4.67 2.35 1.81
C MET A 221 3.51 2.28 2.81
N ALA A 222 2.82 3.39 3.03
CA ALA A 222 1.61 3.43 3.85
C ALA A 222 0.44 2.77 3.10
N SER A 223 0.03 1.59 3.56
CA SER A 223 -1.11 0.81 3.01
C SER A 223 -2.29 0.71 3.97
N ASN A 224 -2.09 1.10 5.23
CA ASN A 224 -3.12 1.06 6.25
C ASN A 224 -3.02 2.27 7.18
N ILE A 225 -4.05 2.48 7.99
CA ILE A 225 -4.07 3.49 9.05
C ILE A 225 -4.47 2.78 10.35
N GLY A 226 -3.60 2.83 11.34
CA GLY A 226 -3.87 2.21 12.64
C GLY A 226 -4.41 3.23 13.62
N MET A 227 -5.54 2.92 14.26
CA MET A 227 -6.16 3.78 15.28
C MET A 227 -5.34 3.78 16.60
N ASP A 228 -4.54 2.76 16.81
CA ASP A 228 -3.63 2.55 17.93
C ASP A 228 -2.19 3.01 17.65
N VAL A 229 -1.91 3.46 16.42
CA VAL A 229 -0.60 3.96 16.01
C VAL A 229 -0.39 5.35 16.61
N ALA A 230 0.56 5.44 17.55
CA ALA A 230 0.82 6.64 18.32
C ALA A 230 1.38 7.78 17.45
N GLY A 231 0.87 8.98 17.67
CA GLY A 231 1.46 10.21 17.13
C GLY A 231 2.85 10.50 17.72
N GLY A 232 3.48 11.56 17.21
CA GLY A 232 4.79 12.00 17.67
C GLY A 232 4.84 12.39 19.15
N ASN A 233 5.97 12.15 19.79
CA ASN A 233 6.28 12.65 21.14
C ASN A 233 7.63 13.42 21.13
N PRO A 234 8.01 14.13 22.21
CA PRO A 234 9.24 14.93 22.21
C PRO A 234 10.53 14.15 21.88
N ASN A 235 10.57 12.85 22.16
CA ASN A 235 11.71 11.99 21.87
C ASN A 235 11.62 11.32 20.49
N LEU A 236 10.41 11.06 20.02
CA LEU A 236 10.09 10.38 18.75
C LEU A 236 9.06 11.22 17.97
N PRO A 237 9.46 12.38 17.43
CA PRO A 237 8.54 13.36 16.87
C PRO A 237 7.84 12.92 15.58
N ALA A 238 8.35 11.88 14.89
CA ALA A 238 7.69 11.32 13.72
C ALA A 238 6.57 10.32 14.08
N GLY A 239 6.47 9.91 15.35
CA GLY A 239 5.47 8.95 15.81
C GLY A 239 5.81 7.52 15.45
N GLN A 240 4.76 6.70 15.38
CA GLN A 240 4.82 5.26 15.17
C GLN A 240 4.44 4.89 13.73
N PHE A 241 5.06 3.83 13.20
CA PHE A 241 4.51 3.02 12.11
C PHE A 241 4.29 1.59 12.58
N ASP A 242 3.21 0.94 12.16
CA ASP A 242 3.04 -0.49 12.41
C ASP A 242 3.49 -1.29 11.19
N LEU A 243 4.57 -2.05 11.31
CA LEU A 243 5.15 -2.75 10.16
C LEU A 243 4.36 -4.03 9.86
N MET A 244 3.97 -4.21 8.60
CA MET A 244 3.29 -5.45 8.19
C MET A 244 4.30 -6.59 8.18
N VAL A 245 4.18 -7.51 9.14
CA VAL A 245 5.09 -8.63 9.37
C VAL A 245 4.27 -9.88 9.71
N PRO A 246 4.21 -10.88 8.81
CA PRO A 246 3.61 -12.18 9.13
C PRO A 246 4.21 -12.76 10.42
N GLY A 247 3.36 -13.12 11.39
CA GLY A 247 3.80 -13.54 12.72
C GLY A 247 4.12 -12.40 13.71
N GLY A 248 3.92 -11.13 13.31
CA GLY A 248 4.07 -9.95 14.17
C GLY A 248 2.97 -9.76 15.22
N GLY A 249 1.89 -10.53 15.11
CA GLY A 249 0.71 -10.46 15.98
C GLY A 249 -0.49 -9.93 15.21
N VAL A 250 -1.66 -10.53 15.44
CA VAL A 250 -2.91 -10.14 14.79
C VAL A 250 -3.52 -8.88 15.42
N GLY A 251 -3.14 -8.55 16.66
CA GLY A 251 -3.65 -7.39 17.37
C GLY A 251 -5.13 -7.53 17.73
N ALA A 252 -5.90 -6.48 17.48
CA ALA A 252 -7.32 -6.41 17.84
C ALA A 252 -8.24 -7.20 16.90
N PHE A 253 -7.79 -7.49 15.68
CA PHE A 253 -8.55 -8.20 14.66
C PHE A 253 -7.81 -9.48 14.25
N ASP A 254 -8.51 -10.49 13.74
CA ASP A 254 -7.87 -11.75 13.34
C ASP A 254 -8.61 -12.37 12.14
N ALA A 255 -8.22 -11.97 10.94
CA ALA A 255 -8.54 -12.70 9.72
C ALA A 255 -7.46 -13.72 9.36
N LEU A 256 -6.25 -13.61 9.92
CA LEU A 256 -5.15 -14.53 9.62
C LEU A 256 -5.47 -15.98 9.98
N THR A 257 -6.11 -16.20 11.14
CA THR A 257 -6.57 -17.53 11.57
C THR A 257 -7.56 -18.13 10.56
N VAL A 258 -8.40 -17.30 9.93
CA VAL A 258 -9.33 -17.74 8.88
C VAL A 258 -8.56 -18.04 7.58
N GLN A 259 -7.63 -17.17 7.18
CA GLN A 259 -6.89 -17.30 5.93
C GLN A 259 -6.01 -18.54 5.87
N VAL A 260 -5.26 -18.79 6.94
CA VAL A 260 -4.30 -19.92 7.01
C VAL A 260 -4.98 -21.21 7.49
N ASN A 261 -6.06 -21.08 8.28
CA ASN A 261 -6.89 -22.17 8.76
C ASN A 261 -6.10 -23.38 9.31
N LYS A 262 -5.24 -23.15 10.30
CA LYS A 262 -4.49 -24.22 11.01
C LYS A 262 -5.31 -25.01 12.04
N GLY A 263 -6.61 -24.77 12.11
CA GLY A 263 -7.48 -25.33 13.13
C GLY A 263 -7.31 -24.67 14.50
N ARG A 264 -8.20 -25.05 15.42
CA ARG A 264 -8.39 -24.36 16.72
C ARG A 264 -7.26 -24.56 17.72
N ASP A 265 -6.45 -25.60 17.55
CA ASP A 265 -5.37 -25.96 18.49
C ASP A 265 -4.02 -25.36 18.09
N PHE A 266 -3.94 -24.67 16.95
CA PHE A 266 -2.72 -24.03 16.51
C PHE A 266 -2.35 -22.84 17.43
N LYS A 267 -1.06 -22.75 17.77
CA LYS A 267 -0.55 -21.69 18.65
C LYS A 267 -0.02 -20.53 17.82
N TRP A 268 -0.84 -19.51 17.65
CA TRP A 268 -0.50 -18.27 16.95
C TRP A 268 0.47 -17.34 17.70
N GLY A 269 0.91 -17.70 18.91
CA GLY A 269 1.69 -16.82 19.78
C GLY A 269 0.83 -15.73 20.41
N ALA A 270 1.45 -14.64 20.85
CA ALA A 270 0.73 -13.53 21.48
C ALA A 270 -0.06 -12.72 20.46
N GLY A 271 -1.27 -12.28 20.82
CA GLY A 271 -2.08 -11.40 19.97
C GLY A 271 -1.33 -10.11 19.60
N PHE A 272 -0.63 -9.50 20.55
CA PHE A 272 0.24 -8.34 20.33
C PHE A 272 1.72 -8.75 20.40
N GLY A 273 2.48 -8.40 19.36
CA GLY A 273 3.91 -8.71 19.22
C GLY A 273 4.23 -10.14 18.76
N GLY A 274 3.21 -11.01 18.65
CA GLY A 274 3.25 -12.24 17.87
C GLY A 274 4.27 -13.26 18.35
N PHE A 275 4.98 -13.85 17.39
CA PHE A 275 5.97 -14.91 17.63
C PHE A 275 7.16 -14.41 18.45
N LEU A 276 7.59 -13.15 18.28
CA LEU A 276 8.69 -12.62 19.10
C LEU A 276 8.30 -12.56 20.59
N THR A 277 7.09 -12.09 20.92
CA THR A 277 6.62 -12.06 22.31
C THR A 277 6.56 -13.46 22.91
N GLU A 278 6.06 -14.44 22.16
CA GLU A 278 6.03 -15.85 22.61
C GLU A 278 7.45 -16.39 22.84
N CYS A 279 8.38 -16.11 21.93
CA CYS A 279 9.78 -16.50 22.07
C CYS A 279 10.49 -15.81 23.24
N GLN A 280 10.22 -14.52 23.50
CA GLN A 280 10.71 -13.79 24.68
C GLN A 280 10.22 -14.43 25.97
N ASN A 281 8.93 -14.80 26.05
CA ASN A 281 8.38 -15.48 27.21
C ASN A 281 9.01 -16.86 27.45
N LYS A 282 9.30 -17.59 26.37
CA LYS A 282 9.88 -18.94 26.42
C LYS A 282 11.37 -18.95 26.76
N LEU A 283 12.14 -18.04 26.16
CA LEU A 283 13.60 -18.03 26.22
C LEU A 283 14.15 -17.08 27.30
N GLY A 284 13.31 -16.15 27.76
CA GLY A 284 13.73 -15.00 28.57
C GLY A 284 14.20 -13.85 27.71
N TYR A 285 14.03 -12.61 28.21
CA TYR A 285 14.30 -11.40 27.44
C TYR A 285 15.78 -11.24 27.04
N ASP A 286 16.71 -11.80 27.81
CA ASP A 286 18.17 -11.70 27.57
C ASP A 286 18.74 -12.83 26.69
N ALA A 287 17.88 -13.58 26.00
CA ALA A 287 18.31 -14.59 25.04
C ALA A 287 19.12 -13.97 23.88
N THR A 288 19.99 -14.78 23.27
CA THR A 288 20.84 -14.34 22.16
C THR A 288 20.02 -14.09 20.89
N LEU A 289 20.55 -13.28 19.97
CA LEU A 289 19.94 -13.05 18.65
C LEU A 289 19.61 -14.37 17.94
N VAL A 290 20.56 -15.31 17.90
CA VAL A 290 20.38 -16.62 17.23
C VAL A 290 19.26 -17.44 17.89
N ALA A 291 19.11 -17.38 19.21
CA ALA A 291 18.04 -18.08 19.91
C ALA A 291 16.66 -17.53 19.53
N TYR A 292 16.51 -16.20 19.46
CA TYR A 292 15.28 -15.58 18.97
C TYR A 292 14.98 -15.93 17.52
N GLN A 293 15.98 -15.80 16.64
CA GLN A 293 15.82 -16.12 15.22
C GLN A 293 15.38 -17.57 15.01
N THR A 294 15.99 -18.51 15.74
CA THR A 294 15.62 -19.94 15.65
C THR A 294 14.19 -20.16 16.12
N CYS A 295 13.83 -19.63 17.30
CA CYS A 295 12.49 -19.78 17.84
C CYS A 295 11.41 -19.18 16.93
N ILE A 296 11.64 -18.00 16.38
CA ILE A 296 10.70 -17.35 15.46
C ILE A 296 10.56 -18.18 14.18
N LYS A 297 11.67 -18.64 13.58
CA LYS A 297 11.61 -19.46 12.36
C LYS A 297 10.89 -20.78 12.56
N ASP A 298 11.12 -21.46 13.69
CA ASP A 298 10.35 -22.67 14.03
C ASP A 298 8.84 -22.40 14.07
N MET A 299 8.43 -21.23 14.60
CA MET A 299 7.03 -20.81 14.61
C MET A 299 6.53 -20.41 13.22
N CYS A 300 7.35 -19.74 12.41
CA CYS A 300 7.06 -19.41 11.02
C CYS A 300 6.81 -20.67 10.18
N ASP A 301 7.69 -21.66 10.26
CA ASP A 301 7.57 -22.93 9.56
C ASP A 301 6.30 -23.68 9.98
N ALA A 302 5.99 -23.71 11.28
CA ALA A 302 4.78 -24.34 11.79
C ALA A 302 3.49 -23.61 11.32
N ALA A 303 3.53 -22.29 11.22
CA ALA A 303 2.37 -21.48 10.82
C ALA A 303 2.14 -21.47 9.31
N PHE A 304 3.20 -21.34 8.52
CA PHE A 304 3.10 -21.00 7.10
C PHE A 304 3.71 -22.05 6.16
N GLY A 305 4.51 -22.99 6.66
CA GLY A 305 5.28 -23.95 5.85
C GLY A 305 4.46 -24.80 4.88
N ASP A 306 3.24 -25.16 5.27
CA ASP A 306 2.27 -25.96 4.53
C ASP A 306 0.94 -25.22 4.31
N ALA A 307 0.93 -23.89 4.47
CA ALA A 307 -0.28 -23.07 4.31
C ALA A 307 -0.66 -22.79 2.84
N GLY A 308 0.24 -23.06 1.89
CA GLY A 308 0.05 -22.65 0.49
C GLY A 308 0.13 -21.13 0.29
N LEU A 309 0.70 -20.40 1.25
CA LEU A 309 0.86 -18.93 1.24
C LEU A 309 2.35 -18.57 1.41
N PRO A 310 3.18 -18.78 0.39
CA PRO A 310 4.63 -18.74 0.54
C PRO A 310 5.18 -17.34 0.84
N ASN A 311 4.46 -16.26 0.46
CA ASN A 311 4.86 -14.90 0.86
C ASN A 311 4.80 -14.71 2.39
N LEU A 312 3.83 -15.34 3.08
CA LEU A 312 3.72 -15.24 4.54
C LEU A 312 4.92 -15.90 5.22
N LEU A 313 5.32 -17.09 4.75
CA LEU A 313 6.51 -17.77 5.24
C LEU A 313 7.77 -16.93 5.01
N ARG A 314 7.95 -16.41 3.79
CA ARG A 314 9.07 -15.54 3.43
C ARG A 314 9.12 -14.29 4.31
N GLY A 315 8.00 -13.60 4.50
CA GLY A 315 7.92 -12.41 5.35
C GLY A 315 8.17 -12.70 6.83
N CYS A 316 7.71 -13.85 7.31
CA CYS A 316 7.96 -14.29 8.69
C CYS A 316 9.45 -14.59 8.91
N HIS A 317 10.10 -15.28 7.97
CA HIS A 317 11.56 -15.51 8.02
C HIS A 317 12.36 -14.23 7.87
N TRP A 318 11.92 -13.31 7.01
CA TRP A 318 12.53 -11.98 6.87
C TRP A 318 12.61 -11.26 8.22
N PHE A 319 11.59 -11.39 9.07
CA PHE A 319 11.58 -10.76 10.39
C PHE A 319 12.65 -11.32 11.34
N ALA A 320 12.85 -12.64 11.32
CA ALA A 320 13.96 -13.24 12.05
C ALA A 320 15.31 -12.83 11.43
N ASP A 321 15.47 -12.98 10.12
CA ASP A 321 16.77 -12.97 9.47
C ASP A 321 17.25 -11.57 9.10
N TRP A 322 16.48 -10.81 8.32
CA TRP A 322 16.89 -9.48 7.88
C TRP A 322 16.64 -8.42 8.96
N TYR A 323 15.46 -8.49 9.58
CA TYR A 323 15.00 -7.57 10.62
C TYR A 323 15.56 -7.86 12.02
N LYS A 324 16.33 -8.95 12.15
CA LYS A 324 17.07 -9.32 13.37
C LYS A 324 16.19 -9.52 14.59
N ALA A 325 14.92 -9.85 14.42
CA ALA A 325 13.96 -9.98 15.52
C ALA A 325 13.98 -8.77 16.48
N ALA A 326 14.19 -7.56 15.93
CA ALA A 326 14.23 -6.34 16.73
C ALA A 326 12.84 -6.02 17.30
N ASP A 327 12.79 -5.65 18.58
CA ASP A 327 11.55 -5.40 19.29
C ASP A 327 11.28 -3.91 19.38
N ASN A 328 10.38 -3.45 18.52
CA ASN A 328 9.94 -2.06 18.41
C ASN A 328 11.09 -1.04 18.27
N PRO A 329 11.99 -1.23 17.28
CA PRO A 329 13.16 -0.38 17.13
C PRO A 329 12.79 1.05 16.72
N THR A 330 13.73 1.97 16.95
CA THR A 330 13.64 3.36 16.49
C THR A 330 14.39 3.57 15.18
N TYR A 331 14.00 4.60 14.46
CA TYR A 331 14.59 4.95 13.17
C TYR A 331 14.54 6.47 12.94
N TYR A 332 15.34 6.91 11.98
CA TYR A 332 15.20 8.19 11.31
C TYR A 332 14.30 8.04 10.09
N ILE A 333 13.51 9.08 9.76
CA ILE A 333 12.52 9.03 8.68
C ILE A 333 12.47 10.29 7.81
N GLU A 334 12.37 10.08 6.50
CA GLU A 334 12.02 11.08 5.49
C GLU A 334 11.04 10.51 4.45
N GLU A 335 10.27 11.37 3.78
CA GLU A 335 9.42 10.96 2.63
C GLU A 335 10.29 10.81 1.38
N VAL A 336 10.02 9.77 0.58
CA VAL A 336 10.72 9.47 -0.67
C VAL A 336 9.74 9.01 -1.75
N GLU A 337 10.19 9.06 -3.01
CA GLU A 337 9.46 8.42 -4.11
C GLU A 337 9.38 6.91 -3.92
N CYS A 338 8.24 6.33 -4.28
CA CYS A 338 7.98 4.92 -4.09
C CYS A 338 8.74 4.04 -5.10
N PRO A 339 9.39 2.94 -4.66
CA PRO A 339 9.99 1.98 -5.57
C PRO A 339 8.90 1.26 -6.36
N GLN A 340 9.16 0.98 -7.64
CA GLN A 340 8.21 0.30 -8.51
C GLN A 340 7.74 -1.06 -7.94
N TYR A 341 8.62 -1.78 -7.23
CA TYR A 341 8.25 -3.00 -6.51
C TYR A 341 7.06 -2.76 -5.55
N LEU A 342 7.09 -1.71 -4.73
CA LEU A 342 5.98 -1.43 -3.81
C LEU A 342 4.73 -0.92 -4.55
N ILE A 343 4.90 -0.24 -5.69
CA ILE A 343 3.77 0.22 -6.50
C ILE A 343 3.02 -0.96 -7.12
N ASP A 344 3.73 -1.91 -7.74
CA ASP A 344 3.13 -3.07 -8.41
C ASP A 344 2.35 -4.00 -7.46
N HIS A 345 2.83 -4.09 -6.21
CA HIS A 345 2.18 -4.88 -5.16
C HIS A 345 1.12 -4.08 -4.37
N TYR A 346 0.98 -2.77 -4.65
CA TYR A 346 -0.03 -1.90 -4.04
C TYR A 346 -1.20 -1.61 -4.99
N MET A 347 -0.96 -1.25 -6.25
CA MET A 347 -2.00 -0.73 -7.14
C MET A 347 -3.00 -1.81 -7.58
N SER A 348 -4.29 -1.59 -7.32
CA SER A 348 -5.36 -2.47 -7.84
C SER A 348 -5.30 -2.60 -9.36
N ARG A 349 -5.27 -3.84 -9.86
CA ARG A 349 -5.34 -4.15 -11.30
C ARG A 349 -6.78 -4.07 -11.83
N PHE A 350 -7.77 -4.18 -10.94
CA PHE A 350 -9.19 -4.09 -11.31
C PHE A 350 -9.73 -2.66 -11.28
N ASN A 351 -9.36 -1.91 -10.25
CA ASN A 351 -9.89 -0.57 -10.01
C ASN A 351 -8.79 0.47 -10.30
N THR A 352 -8.51 0.66 -11.59
CA THR A 352 -7.52 1.64 -12.09
C THR A 352 -8.10 3.03 -12.36
N THR A 353 -9.41 3.21 -12.11
CA THR A 353 -10.09 4.50 -12.19
C THR A 353 -11.02 4.65 -10.98
N THR A 354 -11.66 5.82 -10.86
CA THR A 354 -12.67 6.06 -9.81
C THR A 354 -14.01 5.36 -10.06
N GLU A 355 -14.12 4.59 -11.15
CA GLU A 355 -15.35 3.95 -11.61
C GLU A 355 -15.15 2.46 -11.88
N THR A 356 -16.23 1.68 -11.79
CA THR A 356 -16.23 0.26 -12.13
C THR A 356 -17.60 -0.20 -12.63
N ASN A 357 -17.60 -1.16 -13.56
CA ASN A 357 -18.81 -1.84 -14.02
C ASN A 357 -18.90 -3.28 -13.50
N ILE A 358 -17.99 -3.69 -12.61
CA ILE A 358 -17.96 -5.06 -12.07
C ILE A 358 -19.16 -5.27 -11.16
N LYS A 359 -19.96 -6.31 -11.41
CA LYS A 359 -21.15 -6.64 -10.60
C LYS A 359 -20.75 -6.93 -9.15
N LYS A 360 -21.66 -6.62 -8.23
CA LYS A 360 -21.52 -6.94 -6.81
C LYS A 360 -21.31 -8.44 -6.63
N VAL A 361 -20.25 -8.82 -5.94
CA VAL A 361 -20.00 -10.20 -5.49
C VAL A 361 -19.94 -10.21 -3.96
N THR A 362 -20.63 -11.19 -3.36
CA THR A 362 -20.73 -11.33 -1.89
C THR A 362 -19.94 -12.52 -1.34
N ASP A 363 -19.42 -13.37 -2.24
CA ASP A 363 -18.60 -14.52 -1.90
C ASP A 363 -17.40 -14.58 -2.84
N TRP A 364 -16.26 -14.08 -2.37
CA TRP A 364 -15.01 -14.08 -3.14
C TRP A 364 -14.21 -15.38 -2.95
N SER A 365 -14.65 -16.28 -2.06
CA SER A 365 -13.93 -17.52 -1.76
C SER A 365 -13.88 -18.48 -2.95
N THR A 366 -14.82 -18.36 -3.88
CA THR A 366 -14.89 -19.24 -5.06
C THR A 366 -14.14 -18.70 -6.27
N TYR A 367 -13.73 -17.42 -6.24
CA TYR A 367 -13.04 -16.77 -7.35
C TYR A 367 -11.61 -17.29 -7.49
N LYS A 368 -11.19 -17.55 -8.72
CA LYS A 368 -9.85 -18.04 -9.07
C LYS A 368 -9.17 -17.09 -10.02
N ASP A 369 -7.84 -17.15 -10.04
CA ASP A 369 -7.07 -16.36 -10.99
C ASP A 369 -7.46 -16.70 -12.42
N GLY A 370 -7.68 -15.66 -13.23
CA GLY A 370 -8.19 -15.77 -14.60
C GLY A 370 -9.70 -15.95 -14.77
N ASP A 371 -10.49 -16.07 -13.69
CA ASP A 371 -11.95 -16.08 -13.80
C ASP A 371 -12.46 -14.75 -14.40
N VAL A 372 -13.49 -14.83 -15.24
CA VAL A 372 -14.10 -13.64 -15.84
C VAL A 372 -15.09 -13.03 -14.85
N LEU A 373 -14.91 -11.75 -14.55
CA LEU A 373 -15.85 -11.01 -13.72
C LEU A 373 -17.06 -10.54 -14.53
N ASP A 374 -18.25 -10.80 -14.01
CA ASP A 374 -19.48 -10.28 -14.58
C ASP A 374 -19.49 -8.74 -14.50
N THR A 375 -19.93 -8.12 -15.58
CA THR A 375 -20.07 -6.66 -15.67
C THR A 375 -21.53 -6.27 -15.90
N LEU A 376 -21.87 -5.06 -15.48
CA LEU A 376 -23.15 -4.43 -15.74
C LEU A 376 -22.91 -3.00 -16.21
N HIS A 377 -23.50 -2.63 -17.34
CA HIS A 377 -23.43 -1.27 -17.81
C HIS A 377 -24.37 -0.38 -16.98
N CYS A 378 -23.81 0.67 -16.41
CA CYS A 378 -24.52 1.70 -15.64
C CYS A 378 -24.18 3.09 -16.17
N TRP A 379 -25.09 4.05 -15.99
CA TRP A 379 -24.95 5.43 -16.45
C TRP A 379 -25.35 6.43 -15.36
N LYS A 380 -24.72 7.62 -15.37
CA LYS A 380 -25.10 8.71 -14.48
C LYS A 380 -26.40 9.37 -14.94
N ALA A 381 -26.96 10.20 -14.05
CA ALA A 381 -28.10 11.05 -14.36
C ALA A 381 -27.83 11.90 -15.62
N GLY A 382 -28.68 11.75 -16.64
CA GLY A 382 -28.54 12.46 -17.91
C GLY A 382 -27.63 11.78 -18.96
N GLU A 383 -26.95 10.69 -18.62
CA GLU A 383 -26.12 9.91 -19.55
C GLU A 383 -26.86 8.70 -20.13
N ALA A 384 -28.11 8.48 -19.72
CA ALA A 384 -28.93 7.37 -20.16
C ALA A 384 -29.10 7.36 -21.70
N PRO A 385 -29.09 6.17 -22.34
CA PRO A 385 -29.49 6.04 -23.74
C PRO A 385 -30.90 6.62 -23.96
N ALA A 386 -31.11 7.33 -25.06
CA ALA A 386 -32.41 7.90 -25.37
C ALA A 386 -33.42 6.78 -25.72
N GLU A 387 -34.52 6.70 -24.98
CA GLU A 387 -35.63 5.81 -25.28
C GLU A 387 -36.75 6.61 -25.96
N ASN A 388 -37.12 6.24 -27.20
CA ASN A 388 -38.19 6.91 -27.97
C ASN A 388 -38.03 8.45 -28.08
N GLY A 389 -36.78 8.94 -28.14
CA GLY A 389 -36.48 10.37 -28.18
C GLY A 389 -36.56 11.10 -26.83
N TRP A 390 -36.77 10.36 -25.73
CA TRP A 390 -36.72 10.88 -24.37
C TRP A 390 -35.41 10.47 -23.70
N GLN A 391 -34.68 11.45 -23.15
CA GLN A 391 -33.45 11.22 -22.40
C GLN A 391 -33.79 11.10 -20.92
N ASN A 392 -33.51 9.94 -20.32
CA ASN A 392 -33.80 9.72 -18.91
C ASN A 392 -32.90 10.59 -18.03
N PRO A 393 -33.46 11.51 -17.22
CA PRO A 393 -32.66 12.38 -16.36
C PRO A 393 -32.10 11.64 -15.14
N SER A 394 -32.54 10.41 -14.87
CA SER A 394 -32.09 9.61 -13.73
C SER A 394 -30.93 8.70 -14.09
N ALA A 395 -30.09 8.43 -13.09
CA ALA A 395 -29.05 7.41 -13.19
C ALA A 395 -29.68 6.01 -13.18
N GLY A 396 -29.02 5.03 -13.80
CA GLY A 396 -29.55 3.67 -13.91
C GLY A 396 -28.54 2.67 -14.46
N CYS A 397 -28.97 1.42 -14.58
CA CYS A 397 -28.20 0.34 -15.18
C CYS A 397 -29.07 -0.49 -16.11
N ASP A 398 -28.43 -1.19 -17.05
CA ASP A 398 -29.08 -2.23 -17.84
C ASP A 398 -29.70 -3.28 -16.89
N VAL A 399 -30.92 -3.71 -17.20
CA VAL A 399 -31.56 -4.81 -16.46
C VAL A 399 -31.29 -6.12 -17.21
N GLN A 400 -30.24 -6.83 -16.81
CA GLN A 400 -30.04 -8.25 -17.11
C GLN A 400 -29.57 -9.03 -15.88
#